data_AF-A0A314Y4G5-F1
#
_entry.id   AF-A0A314Y4G5-F1
#
_cell.length_a   1.000
_cell.length_b   1.000
_cell.length_c   1.000
_cell.angle_alpha   90.00
_cell.angle_beta   90.00
_cell.angle_gamma   90.00
#
_symmetry.space_group_name_H-M   'P 1'
#
loop_
_entity.id
_entity.type
_entity.pdbx_description
1 polymer ?
#
loop_
_entity_poly.entity_id
_entity_poly.type
_entity_poly.pdbx_seq_one_letter_code
_entity_poly.pdbx_strand_id
1 'polypeptide(L)'
;MQCDQVEAYGFQATLSQRRIGSAAILTVGTPTGVSVEINVSYLDSAYPGEEVEVEAKSLRVGKAVGVVSVDLRKKKTGKIIVQGHHTDYLALAGKL
;
A
#
# COMPACT_ATOMS: atom_id res chain seq x y z
N MET A 1 -5.52 25.78 -7.37
CA MET A 1 -5.96 25.49 -5.99
C MET A 1 -6.50 24.07 -5.82
N GLN A 2 -7.40 23.54 -6.68
CA GLN A 2 -7.86 22.14 -6.57
C GLN A 2 -6.83 21.10 -7.09
N CYS A 3 -6.04 21.45 -8.13
CA CYS A 3 -5.09 20.51 -8.77
C CYS A 3 -3.85 20.21 -7.91
N ASP A 4 -3.28 21.21 -7.25
CA ASP A 4 -2.06 21.06 -6.44
C ASP A 4 -2.28 20.18 -5.19
N GLN A 5 -3.49 20.16 -4.63
CA GLN A 5 -3.81 19.30 -3.49
C GLN A 5 -3.89 17.82 -3.88
N VAL A 6 -4.39 17.49 -5.06
CA VAL A 6 -4.56 16.08 -5.47
C VAL A 6 -3.19 15.44 -5.76
N GLU A 7 -2.24 16.18 -6.36
CA GLU A 7 -0.88 15.68 -6.60
C GLU A 7 -0.06 15.51 -5.31
N ALA A 8 -0.16 16.44 -4.36
CA ALA A 8 0.49 16.33 -3.06
C ALA A 8 -0.07 15.14 -2.23
N TYR A 9 -1.38 14.89 -2.32
CA TYR A 9 -2.00 13.72 -1.71
C TYR A 9 -1.64 12.41 -2.40
N GLY A 10 -1.40 12.41 -3.72
CA GLY A 10 -0.92 11.23 -4.45
C GLY A 10 0.43 10.74 -3.95
N PHE A 11 1.41 11.64 -3.81
CA PHE A 11 2.72 11.27 -3.27
C PHE A 11 2.61 10.73 -1.83
N GLN A 12 1.84 11.39 -0.97
CA GLN A 12 1.61 10.93 0.41
C GLN A 12 0.88 9.59 0.45
N ALA A 13 -0.14 9.38 -0.37
CA ALA A 13 -0.87 8.12 -0.47
C ALA A 13 0.04 6.97 -0.89
N THR A 14 0.95 7.19 -1.84
CA THR A 14 1.94 6.19 -2.25
C THR A 14 2.89 5.82 -1.10
N LEU A 15 3.39 6.83 -0.37
CA LEU A 15 4.25 6.61 0.80
C LEU A 15 3.53 5.84 1.91
N SER A 16 2.29 6.23 2.22
CA SER A 16 1.45 5.55 3.20
C SER A 16 1.17 4.11 2.79
N GLN A 17 0.80 3.85 1.53
CA GLN A 17 0.56 2.51 1.02
C GLN A 17 1.79 1.62 1.13
N ARG A 18 2.97 2.12 0.76
CA ARG A 18 4.22 1.34 0.91
C ARG A 18 4.49 0.95 2.36
N ARG A 19 4.33 1.89 3.31
CA ARG A 19 4.52 1.61 4.74
C ARG A 19 3.57 0.54 5.25
N ILE A 20 2.32 0.64 4.84
CA ILE A 20 1.25 -0.29 5.21
C ILE A 20 1.48 -1.67 4.57
N GLY A 21 1.90 -1.71 3.30
CA GLY A 21 2.22 -2.94 2.59
C GLY A 21 3.37 -3.71 3.25
N SER A 22 4.45 -3.02 3.61
CA SER A 22 5.56 -3.62 4.35
C SER A 22 5.14 -4.11 5.74
N ALA A 23 4.26 -3.38 6.44
CA ALA A 23 3.71 -3.81 7.73
C ALA A 23 2.88 -5.10 7.59
N ALA A 24 2.12 -5.26 6.51
CA ALA A 24 1.34 -6.46 6.24
C ALA A 24 2.22 -7.70 5.91
N ILE A 25 3.47 -7.51 5.48
CA ILE A 25 4.44 -8.62 5.32
C ILE A 25 5.02 -9.01 6.69
N LEU A 26 5.32 -8.02 7.53
CA LEU A 26 5.83 -8.26 8.88
C LEU A 26 4.87 -9.06 9.75
N THR A 27 3.55 -8.86 9.61
CA THR A 27 2.55 -9.63 10.35
C THR A 27 2.54 -11.12 9.99
N VAL A 28 3.08 -11.49 8.83
CA VAL A 28 3.24 -12.88 8.38
C VAL A 28 4.54 -13.51 8.90
N GLY A 29 5.36 -12.75 9.66
CA GLY A 29 6.58 -13.27 10.30
C GLY A 29 7.80 -13.37 9.36
N THR A 30 7.76 -12.68 8.23
CA THR A 30 8.90 -12.60 7.28
C THR A 30 9.47 -11.18 7.29
N PRO A 31 10.81 -11.00 7.21
CA PRO A 31 11.40 -9.67 7.11
C PRO A 31 10.88 -8.91 5.88
N THR A 32 10.81 -7.59 5.99
CA THR A 32 10.45 -6.73 4.85
C THR A 32 11.49 -6.85 3.75
N GLY A 33 11.03 -6.92 2.51
CA GLY A 33 11.87 -6.96 1.33
C GLY A 33 12.17 -5.60 0.72
N VAL A 34 12.82 -5.63 -0.43
CA VAL A 34 12.95 -4.48 -1.34
C VAL A 34 11.85 -4.53 -2.38
N SER A 35 11.16 -3.42 -2.60
CA SER A 35 10.09 -3.37 -3.60
C SER A 35 10.66 -3.50 -5.02
N VAL A 36 10.19 -4.52 -5.73
CA VAL A 36 10.50 -4.76 -7.15
C VAL A 36 9.51 -4.03 -8.03
N GLU A 37 8.25 -4.00 -7.61
CA GLU A 37 7.16 -3.36 -8.34
C GLU A 37 6.20 -2.68 -7.36
N ILE A 38 5.80 -1.45 -7.67
CA ILE A 38 4.78 -0.72 -6.95
C ILE A 38 3.80 -0.18 -7.99
N ASN A 39 2.58 -0.70 -7.99
CA ASN A 39 1.47 -0.15 -8.74
C ASN A 39 0.52 0.57 -7.77
N VAL A 40 0.17 1.82 -8.09
CA VAL A 40 -0.85 2.56 -7.35
C VAL A 40 -1.83 3.16 -8.34
N SER A 41 -3.10 2.83 -8.16
CA SER A 41 -4.21 3.31 -8.98
C SER A 41 -5.08 4.25 -8.14
N TYR A 42 -5.20 5.50 -8.58
CA TYR A 42 -6.06 6.51 -7.98
C TYR A 42 -7.40 6.52 -8.69
N LEU A 43 -8.43 6.01 -8.02
CA LEU A 43 -9.77 5.83 -8.58
C LEU A 43 -10.72 6.99 -8.24
N ASP A 44 -10.50 7.66 -7.12
CA ASP A 44 -11.35 8.77 -6.65
C ASP A 44 -10.58 9.67 -5.68
N SER A 45 -11.08 10.89 -5.48
CA SER A 45 -10.50 11.88 -4.56
C SER A 45 -11.10 11.74 -3.16
N ALA A 46 -10.28 11.95 -2.13
CA ALA A 46 -10.72 12.12 -0.75
C ALA A 46 -10.52 13.57 -0.32
N TYR A 47 -11.51 14.13 0.38
CA TYR A 47 -11.45 15.53 0.83
C TYR A 47 -10.98 15.63 2.29
N PRO A 48 -10.38 16.76 2.69
CA PRO A 48 -10.03 17.00 4.09
C PRO A 48 -11.24 16.85 5.01
N GLY A 49 -11.10 16.09 6.10
CA GLY A 49 -12.19 15.79 7.04
C GLY A 49 -13.02 14.55 6.68
N GLU A 50 -12.69 13.86 5.59
CA GLU A 50 -13.27 12.56 5.27
C GLU A 50 -12.48 11.42 5.92
N GLU A 51 -13.18 10.51 6.61
CA GLU A 51 -12.56 9.32 7.18
C GLU A 51 -12.30 8.27 6.10
N VAL A 52 -11.04 7.84 6.00
CA VAL A 52 -10.59 6.80 5.08
C VAL A 52 -10.19 5.57 5.90
N GLU A 53 -10.71 4.42 5.49
CA GLU A 53 -10.31 3.12 5.99
C GLU A 53 -9.22 2.56 5.07
N VAL A 54 -8.19 1.94 5.66
CA VAL A 54 -7.09 1.33 4.92
C VAL A 54 -7.03 -0.15 5.26
N GLU A 55 -7.12 -0.98 4.22
CA GLU A 55 -7.07 -2.42 4.33
C GLU A 55 -5.84 -2.94 3.59
N ALA A 56 -5.03 -3.76 4.26
CA ALA A 56 -3.81 -4.33 3.70
C ALA A 56 -3.84 -5.84 3.83
N LYS A 57 -3.58 -6.53 2.72
CA LYS A 57 -3.60 -7.98 2.62
C LYS A 57 -2.33 -8.49 1.97
N SER A 58 -1.59 -9.32 2.69
CA SER A 58 -0.54 -10.15 2.11
C SER A 58 -1.21 -11.26 1.29
N LEU A 59 -1.21 -11.11 -0.04
CA LEU A 59 -1.81 -12.08 -0.96
C LEU A 59 -0.97 -13.35 -1.04
N ARG A 60 0.36 -13.20 -1.03
CA ARG A 60 1.29 -14.32 -1.09
C ARG A 60 2.60 -13.92 -0.44
N VAL A 61 3.09 -14.74 0.49
CA VAL A 61 4.44 -14.57 1.06
C VAL A 61 5.19 -15.87 0.84
N GLY A 62 6.13 -15.85 -0.10
CA GLY A 62 7.02 -16.97 -0.41
C GLY A 62 8.40 -16.79 0.21
N LYS A 63 9.33 -17.68 -0.14
CA LYS A 63 10.73 -17.61 0.33
C LYS A 63 11.49 -16.37 -0.12
N ALA A 64 11.14 -15.84 -1.29
CA ALA A 64 11.88 -14.76 -1.96
C ALA A 64 10.98 -13.60 -2.40
N VAL A 65 9.67 -13.79 -2.48
CA VAL A 65 8.74 -12.79 -3.03
C VAL A 65 7.51 -12.70 -2.15
N GLY A 66 7.17 -11.46 -1.76
CA GLY A 66 5.96 -11.07 -1.06
C GLY A 66 5.10 -10.23 -1.99
N VAL A 67 3.82 -10.56 -2.05
CA VAL A 67 2.81 -9.85 -2.82
C VAL A 67 1.77 -9.32 -1.85
N VAL A 68 1.50 -8.02 -1.91
CA VAL A 68 0.59 -7.32 -1.00
C VAL A 68 -0.36 -6.43 -1.78
N SER A 69 -1.63 -6.46 -1.39
CA SER A 69 -2.66 -5.52 -1.85
C SER A 69 -2.99 -4.55 -0.72
N VAL A 70 -3.10 -3.26 -1.04
CA VAL A 70 -3.51 -2.22 -0.10
C VAL A 70 -4.65 -1.40 -0.72
N ASP A 71 -5.82 -1.46 -0.12
CA ASP A 71 -7.01 -0.74 -0.57
C ASP A 71 -7.32 0.39 0.40
N LEU A 72 -7.56 1.60 -0.12
CA LEU A 72 -8.09 2.72 0.64
C LEU A 72 -9.55 2.90 0.26
N ARG A 73 -10.43 2.99 1.27
CA ARG A 73 -11.88 3.11 1.10
C ARG A 73 -12.43 4.27 1.90
N LYS A 74 -13.42 4.96 1.34
CA LYS A 74 -14.19 5.98 2.07
C LYS A 74 -15.08 5.28 3.09
N LYS A 75 -14.93 5.58 4.39
CA LYS A 75 -15.71 4.92 5.44
C LYS A 75 -17.21 5.13 5.30
N LYS A 76 -17.63 6.32 4.82
CA LYS A 76 -19.04 6.68 4.65
C LYS A 76 -19.74 5.93 3.51
N THR A 77 -19.02 5.60 2.43
CA THR A 77 -19.62 5.05 1.20
C THR A 77 -19.13 3.66 0.85
N GLY A 78 -18.05 3.18 1.49
CA GLY A 78 -17.38 1.92 1.16
C GLY A 78 -16.64 1.94 -0.18
N LYS A 79 -16.63 3.06 -0.90
CA LYS A 79 -16.03 3.16 -2.24
C LYS A 79 -14.50 3.16 -2.14
N ILE A 80 -13.85 2.35 -2.97
CA ILE A 80 -12.38 2.34 -3.11
C ILE A 80 -11.95 3.64 -3.80
N ILE A 81 -11.02 4.34 -3.17
CA ILE A 81 -10.44 5.59 -3.68
C ILE A 81 -9.05 5.39 -4.25
N VAL A 82 -8.27 4.50 -3.65
CA VAL A 82 -6.91 4.19 -4.08
C VAL A 82 -6.70 2.69 -3.88
N GLN A 83 -6.11 2.05 -4.88
CA GLN A 83 -5.75 0.64 -4.83
C GLN A 83 -4.25 0.51 -5.14
N GLY A 84 -3.53 -0.18 -4.26
CA GLY A 84 -2.09 -0.40 -4.36
C GLY A 84 -1.78 -1.88 -4.45
N HIS A 85 -0.85 -2.25 -5.33
CA HIS A 85 -0.30 -3.59 -5.41
C HIS A 85 1.23 -3.51 -5.36
N HIS A 86 1.80 -4.21 -4.38
CA HIS A 86 3.23 -4.22 -4.14
C HIS A 86 3.77 -5.63 -4.31
N THR A 87 4.84 -5.76 -5.09
CA THR A 87 5.65 -6.97 -5.14
C THR A 87 7.01 -6.65 -4.55
N ASP A 88 7.28 -7.21 -3.38
CA ASP A 88 8.53 -7.03 -2.65
C ASP A 88 9.38 -8.30 -2.74
N TYR A 89 10.66 -8.15 -3.07
CA TYR A 89 11.64 -9.22 -2.97
C TYR A 89 12.10 -9.35 -1.52
N LEU A 90 11.61 -10.38 -0.86
CA LEU A 90 11.96 -10.78 0.49
C LEU A 90 13.27 -11.54 0.38
N ALA A 91 14.40 -10.83 0.23
CA ALA A 91 15.69 -11.50 0.24
C ALA A 91 15.77 -12.33 1.52
N LEU A 92 16.03 -13.64 1.37
CA LEU A 92 16.49 -14.45 2.49
C LEU A 92 17.64 -13.65 3.10
N ALA A 93 17.57 -13.41 4.41
CA ALA A 93 18.78 -13.21 5.19
C ALA A 93 19.61 -14.48 5.00
N GLY A 94 20.31 -14.55 3.87
CA GLY A 94 21.35 -15.52 3.61
C GLY A 94 22.31 -15.32 4.75
N LYS A 95 22.56 -16.41 5.47
CA LYS A 95 23.63 -16.49 6.47
C LYS A 95 24.83 -15.67 5.99
N LEU A 96 25.06 -14.55 6.65
CA LEU A 96 26.29 -13.76 6.62
C LEU A 96 26.65 -13.52 8.07
#